data_AF-A0A6I7YLC1-F1
#
_entry.id   AF-A0A6I7YLC1-F1
#
_cell.length_a   1.000
_cell.length_b   1.000
_cell.length_c   1.000
_cell.angle_alpha   90.00
_cell.angle_beta   90.00
_cell.angle_gamma   90.00
#
_symmetry.space_group_name_H-M   'P 1'
#
loop_
_entity.id
_entity.type
_entity.pdbx_description
1 polymer ?
#
loop_
_entity_poly.entity_id
_entity_poly.type
_entity_poly.pdbx_seq_one_letter_code
_entity_poly.pdbx_strand_id
1 'polypeptide(L)'
;MEVSTDLSVLMTEKEWNEILEGMPEQLAANGFEPANISAEVVSFTCEPDNVLVNEYMDKHGSAPVSENVWRVIVNGTSTLPLTKVTAAVVDCLPPHILWYGTSEIGHTEFGLGTACAWQP
;
A
#
# COMPACT_ATOMS: atom_id res chain seq x y z
N MET A 1 -5.40 13.39 13.75
CA MET A 1 -4.24 13.95 13.04
C MET A 1 -4.36 13.54 11.58
N GLU A 2 -4.24 14.46 10.64
CA GLU A 2 -4.25 14.13 9.21
C GLU A 2 -2.93 13.45 8.84
N VAL A 3 -3.01 12.31 8.17
CA VAL A 3 -1.87 11.46 7.81
C VAL A 3 -2.07 10.84 6.44
N SER A 4 -0.94 10.56 5.79
CA SER A 4 -0.86 9.82 4.54
C SER A 4 0.13 8.69 4.71
N THR A 5 -0.21 7.51 4.18
CA THR A 5 0.68 6.36 4.14
C THR A 5 0.93 6.00 2.69
N ASP A 6 2.19 6.05 2.26
CA ASP A 6 2.63 5.72 0.90
C ASP A 6 3.51 4.48 0.94
N LEU A 7 3.00 3.39 0.36
CA LEU A 7 3.66 2.08 0.33
C LEU A 7 3.88 1.64 -1.11
N SER A 8 5.05 1.09 -1.37
CA SER A 8 5.25 0.18 -2.50
C SER A 8 5.07 -1.26 -2.02
N VAL A 9 4.27 -2.04 -2.73
CA VAL A 9 3.81 -3.36 -2.29
C VAL A 9 3.87 -4.34 -3.46
N LEU A 10 4.48 -5.51 -3.30
CA LEU A 10 4.54 -6.54 -4.34
C LEU A 10 3.41 -7.55 -4.11
N MET A 11 2.39 -7.52 -4.97
CA MET A 11 1.22 -8.39 -4.86
C MET A 11 0.51 -8.58 -6.20
N THR A 12 -0.31 -9.62 -6.27
CA THR A 12 -1.22 -9.86 -7.39
C THR A 12 -2.43 -8.92 -7.34
N GLU A 13 -3.09 -8.72 -8.49
CA GLU A 13 -4.36 -7.97 -8.55
C GLU A 13 -5.46 -8.63 -7.70
N LYS A 14 -5.46 -9.96 -7.61
CA LYS A 14 -6.39 -10.71 -6.77
C LYS A 14 -6.21 -10.36 -5.28
N GLU A 15 -4.98 -10.40 -4.79
CA GLU A 15 -4.67 -10.04 -3.41
C GLU A 15 -5.04 -8.59 -3.12
N TRP A 16 -4.76 -7.66 -4.04
CA TRP A 16 -5.17 -6.27 -3.89
C TRP A 16 -6.68 -6.12 -3.70
N ASN A 17 -7.48 -6.79 -4.54
CA ASN A 17 -8.94 -6.75 -4.42
C ASN A 17 -9.43 -7.32 -3.08
N GLU A 18 -8.87 -8.44 -2.62
CA GLU A 18 -9.21 -9.05 -1.32
C GLU A 18 -8.84 -8.13 -0.14
N ILE A 19 -7.68 -7.45 -0.21
CA ILE A 19 -7.24 -6.49 0.81
C ILE A 19 -8.19 -5.27 0.83
N LEU A 20 -8.51 -4.72 -0.34
CA LEU A 20 -9.33 -3.51 -0.47
C LEU A 20 -10.75 -3.70 0.08
N GLU A 21 -11.32 -4.90 -0.02
CA GLU A 21 -12.64 -5.21 0.54
C GLU A 21 -12.71 -5.04 2.07
N GLY A 22 -11.65 -5.39 2.79
CA GLY A 22 -11.62 -5.36 4.27
C GLY A 22 -10.85 -4.19 4.88
N MET A 23 -9.92 -3.59 4.13
CA MET A 23 -9.00 -2.57 4.65
C MET A 23 -9.72 -1.36 5.27
N PRO A 24 -10.77 -0.76 4.67
CA PRO A 24 -11.42 0.41 5.26
C PRO A 24 -12.00 0.15 6.65
N GLU A 25 -12.70 -0.97 6.83
CA GLU A 25 -13.31 -1.36 8.12
C GLU A 25 -12.23 -1.70 9.16
N GLN A 26 -11.19 -2.43 8.75
CA GLN A 26 -10.08 -2.79 9.64
C GLN A 26 -9.30 -1.55 10.11
N LEU A 27 -9.08 -0.56 9.24
CA LEU A 27 -8.42 0.69 9.61
C LEU A 27 -9.28 1.48 10.61
N ALA A 28 -10.57 1.64 10.34
CA ALA A 28 -11.48 2.38 11.21
C ALA A 28 -11.54 1.74 12.61
N ALA A 29 -11.65 0.41 12.68
CA ALA A 29 -11.64 -0.35 13.94
C ALA A 29 -10.35 -0.15 14.76
N ASN A 30 -9.23 0.19 14.12
CA ASN A 30 -7.93 0.42 14.73
C ASN A 30 -7.61 1.91 14.96
N GLY A 31 -8.58 2.81 14.81
CA GLY A 31 -8.43 4.24 15.10
C GLY A 31 -7.77 5.06 13.97
N PHE A 32 -7.79 4.52 12.74
CA PHE A 32 -7.47 5.23 11.51
C PHE A 32 -8.73 5.34 10.65
N GLU A 33 -9.26 6.53 10.44
CA GLU A 33 -10.41 6.77 9.55
C GLU A 33 -9.90 7.11 8.14
N PRO A 34 -10.00 6.19 7.16
CA PRO A 34 -9.54 6.44 5.81
C PRO A 34 -10.47 7.44 5.10
N ALA A 35 -9.88 8.43 4.46
CA ALA A 35 -10.57 9.39 3.60
C ALA A 35 -10.52 8.95 2.13
N ASN A 36 -9.39 8.37 1.71
CA ASN A 36 -9.28 7.70 0.41
C ASN A 36 -8.22 6.60 0.47
N ILE A 37 -8.39 5.60 -0.39
CA ILE A 37 -7.37 4.60 -0.69
C ILE A 37 -7.18 4.61 -2.20
N SER A 38 -5.95 4.77 -2.64
CA SER A 38 -5.59 4.85 -4.06
C SER A 38 -4.46 3.88 -4.32
N ALA A 39 -4.50 3.19 -5.45
CA ALA A 39 -3.45 2.26 -5.83
C ALA A 39 -3.24 2.28 -7.35
N GLU A 40 -1.98 2.16 -7.76
CA GLU A 40 -1.62 1.94 -9.16
C GLU A 40 -0.50 0.92 -9.30
N VAL A 41 -0.54 0.17 -10.41
CA VAL A 41 0.58 -0.68 -10.80
C VAL A 41 1.70 0.19 -11.35
N VAL A 42 2.87 0.10 -10.71
CA VAL A 42 4.07 0.80 -11.16
C VAL A 42 4.73 -0.04 -12.26
N SER A 43 4.81 0.51 -13.47
CA SER A 43 5.50 -0.13 -14.59
C SER A 43 7.01 0.11 -14.51
N PHE A 44 7.81 -0.95 -14.38
CA PHE A 44 9.27 -0.89 -14.39
C PHE A 44 9.89 -1.08 -15.78
N THR A 45 9.13 -0.82 -16.85
CA THR A 45 9.59 -0.97 -18.23
C THR A 45 10.87 -0.18 -18.57
N CYS A 46 11.29 0.77 -17.72
CA CYS A 46 12.54 1.52 -17.89
C CYS A 46 13.55 1.39 -16.75
N GLU A 47 13.19 0.77 -15.61
CA GLU A 47 14.06 0.66 -14.42
C GLU A 47 13.89 -0.72 -13.78
N PRO A 48 14.64 -1.74 -14.23
CA PRO A 48 14.47 -3.13 -13.78
C PRO A 48 14.93 -3.38 -12.33
N ASP A 49 15.51 -2.38 -11.66
CA ASP A 49 16.05 -2.50 -10.31
C ASP A 49 15.03 -2.02 -9.27
N ASN A 50 14.09 -2.89 -8.92
CA ASN A 50 13.16 -2.66 -7.82
C ASN A 50 13.51 -3.55 -6.63
N VAL A 51 13.63 -2.94 -5.44
CA VAL A 51 14.02 -3.64 -4.21
C VAL A 51 13.10 -4.80 -3.83
N LEU A 52 11.79 -4.70 -4.09
CA LEU A 52 10.82 -5.76 -3.79
C LEU A 52 10.96 -6.93 -4.77
N VAL A 53 11.23 -6.63 -6.04
CA VAL A 53 11.48 -7.66 -7.06
C VAL A 53 12.78 -8.40 -6.74
N ASN A 54 13.83 -7.68 -6.33
CA ASN A 54 15.09 -8.27 -5.89
C ASN A 54 14.89 -9.16 -4.66
N GLU A 55 14.20 -8.68 -3.63
CA GLU A 55 13.93 -9.48 -2.42
C GLU A 55 13.06 -10.72 -2.73
N TYR A 56 12.09 -10.59 -3.64
CA TYR A 56 11.31 -11.74 -4.10
C TYR A 56 12.19 -12.77 -4.80
N MET A 57 13.07 -12.33 -5.70
CA MET A 57 14.02 -13.23 -6.39
C MET A 57 14.96 -13.91 -5.40
N ASP A 58 15.47 -13.19 -4.40
CA ASP A 58 16.34 -13.76 -3.37
C ASP A 58 15.62 -14.82 -2.53
N LYS A 59 14.33 -14.62 -2.24
CA LYS A 59 13.49 -15.57 -1.47
C LYS A 59 13.02 -16.77 -2.28
N HIS A 60 12.65 -16.58 -3.55
CA HIS A 60 11.97 -17.58 -4.37
C HIS A 60 12.84 -18.19 -5.47
N GLY A 61 13.98 -17.58 -5.79
CA GLY A 61 14.90 -18.03 -6.85
C GLY A 61 14.41 -17.73 -8.28
N SER A 62 13.31 -17.00 -8.44
CA SER A 62 12.73 -16.62 -9.72
C SER A 62 12.09 -15.24 -9.65
N ALA A 63 12.00 -14.55 -10.79
CA ALA A 63 11.28 -13.29 -10.89
C ALA A 63 9.77 -13.48 -10.59
N PRO A 64 9.09 -12.47 -10.05
CA PRO A 64 7.63 -12.48 -9.94
C PRO A 64 7.00 -12.60 -11.33
N VAL A 65 5.91 -13.38 -11.43
CA VAL A 65 5.25 -13.67 -12.71
C VAL A 65 3.86 -13.07 -12.75
N SER A 66 3.13 -13.13 -11.64
CA SER A 66 1.75 -12.62 -11.53
C SER A 66 1.67 -11.38 -10.65
N GLU A 67 2.67 -11.19 -9.79
CA GLU A 67 2.79 -10.08 -8.87
C GLU A 67 3.31 -8.85 -9.62
N ASN A 68 2.72 -7.70 -9.30
CA ASN A 68 3.20 -6.41 -9.75
C ASN A 68 3.56 -5.57 -8.53
N VAL A 69 4.43 -4.59 -8.69
CA VAL A 69 4.58 -3.59 -7.62
C VAL A 69 3.47 -2.58 -7.76
N TRP A 70 2.71 -2.45 -6.69
CA TRP A 70 1.67 -1.45 -6.52
C TRP A 70 2.23 -0.31 -5.68
N ARG A 71 1.96 0.92 -6.09
CA ARG A 71 2.03 2.06 -5.17
C ARG A 71 0.65 2.23 -4.55
N VAL A 72 0.57 2.12 -3.23
CA VAL A 72 -0.66 2.25 -2.45
C VAL A 72 -0.55 3.48 -1.56
N ILE A 73 -1.50 4.39 -1.69
CA ILE A 73 -1.62 5.57 -0.82
C ILE A 73 -2.92 5.48 -0.04
N VAL A 74 -2.80 5.55 1.29
CA VAL A 74 -3.93 5.63 2.22
C VAL A 74 -3.89 6.98 2.90
N ASN A 75 -4.81 7.87 2.51
CA ASN A 75 -4.99 9.16 3.16
C ASN A 75 -6.12 9.07 4.18
N GLY A 76 -5.98 9.74 5.32
CA GLY A 76 -7.04 9.75 6.32
C GLY A 76 -6.71 10.55 7.56
N THR A 77 -7.52 10.33 8.59
CA THR A 77 -7.27 10.89 9.91
C THR A 77 -7.04 9.78 10.92
N SER A 78 -5.96 9.88 11.68
CA SER A 78 -5.61 8.89 12.69
C SER A 78 -5.63 9.47 14.09
N THR A 79 -6.06 8.66 15.05
CA THR A 79 -5.92 8.87 16.49
C THR A 79 -4.65 8.23 17.05
N LEU A 80 -3.97 7.41 16.25
CA LEU A 80 -2.72 6.75 16.61
C LEU A 80 -1.54 7.73 16.57
N PRO A 81 -0.47 7.48 17.35
CA PRO A 81 0.81 8.14 17.14
C PRO A 81 1.34 7.87 15.73
N LEU A 82 2.01 8.84 15.09
CA LEU A 82 2.54 8.70 13.72
C LEU A 82 3.41 7.43 13.56
N THR A 83 4.20 7.09 14.59
CA THR A 83 5.05 5.90 14.62
C THR A 83 4.30 4.56 14.57
N LYS A 84 2.96 4.58 14.71
CA LYS A 84 2.08 3.42 14.64
C LYS A 84 1.20 3.40 13.39
N VAL A 85 1.13 4.49 12.63
CA VAL A 85 0.25 4.60 11.47
C VAL A 85 0.67 3.62 10.38
N THR A 86 1.96 3.56 10.03
CA THR A 86 2.45 2.61 9.01
C THR A 86 2.10 1.17 9.38
N ALA A 87 2.28 0.81 10.66
CA ALA A 87 1.96 -0.53 11.15
C ALA A 87 0.47 -0.86 11.00
N ALA A 88 -0.43 0.08 11.32
CA ALA A 88 -1.87 -0.14 11.17
C ALA A 88 -2.29 -0.41 9.72
N VAL A 89 -1.66 0.25 8.75
CA VAL A 89 -1.90 0.01 7.32
C VAL A 89 -1.31 -1.33 6.90
N VAL A 90 -0.09 -1.64 7.33
CA VAL A 90 0.60 -2.90 7.01
C VAL A 90 -0.09 -4.11 7.62
N ASP A 91 -0.71 -3.97 8.79
CA ASP A 91 -1.47 -5.05 9.44
C ASP A 91 -2.72 -5.47 8.64
N CYS A 92 -3.12 -4.68 7.63
CA CYS A 92 -4.16 -5.06 6.66
C CYS A 92 -3.61 -5.93 5.51
N LEU A 93 -2.29 -6.01 5.34
CA LEU A 93 -1.65 -6.82 4.31
C LEU A 93 -1.40 -8.25 4.82
N PRO A 94 -1.61 -9.28 3.98
CA PRO A 94 -1.14 -10.63 4.26
C PRO A 94 0.36 -10.68 4.61
N PRO A 95 0.77 -11.54 5.56
CA PRO A 95 2.13 -11.51 6.13
C PRO A 95 3.23 -11.93 5.16
N HIS A 96 2.90 -12.54 4.02
CA HIS A 96 3.86 -12.92 2.98
C HIS A 96 4.15 -11.80 1.98
N ILE A 97 3.34 -10.73 1.97
CA ILE A 97 3.49 -9.63 1.03
C ILE A 97 4.73 -8.80 1.37
N LEU A 98 5.56 -8.54 0.37
CA LEU A 98 6.71 -7.66 0.49
C LEU A 98 6.28 -6.21 0.29
N TRP A 99 6.76 -5.31 1.15
CA TRP A 99 6.44 -3.88 1.05
C TRP A 99 7.58 -3.02 1.59
N TYR A 100 7.63 -1.77 1.14
CA TYR A 100 8.40 -0.70 1.78
C TYR A 100 7.63 0.61 1.69
N GLY A 101 7.93 1.56 2.57
CA GLY A 101 7.27 2.85 2.61
C GLY A 101 7.07 3.33 4.04
N THR A 102 6.34 4.43 4.19
CA THR A 102 6.13 5.05 5.50
C THR A 102 4.87 5.91 5.50
N SER A 103 4.43 6.26 6.71
CA SER A 103 3.44 7.30 6.93
C SER A 103 4.10 8.63 7.24
N GLU A 104 3.43 9.71 6.82
CA GLU A 104 3.79 11.09 7.09
C GLU A 104 2.54 11.88 7.55
N ILE A 105 2.76 13.08 8.10
CA ILE A 105 1.67 13.99 8.47
C ILE A 105 1.21 14.73 7.20
N GLY A 106 -0.11 14.83 7.02
CA GLY A 106 -0.73 15.54 5.90
C GLY A 106 -1.37 14.60 4.88
N HIS A 107 -1.44 15.06 3.65
CA HIS A 107 -2.13 14.39 2.54
C HIS A 107 -1.19 14.23 1.36
N THR A 108 -1.19 13.04 0.74
CA THR A 108 -0.46 12.81 -0.50
C THR A 108 -1.45 12.81 -1.66
N GLU A 109 -1.30 13.79 -2.55
CA GLU A 109 -2.01 13.78 -3.83
C GLU A 109 -1.41 12.71 -4.74
N PHE A 110 -2.29 11.85 -5.27
CA PHE A 110 -1.92 10.95 -6.35
C PHE A 110 -1.86 11.73 -7.68
N GLY A 111 -0.88 11.43 -8.53
CA GLY A 111 -0.69 12.14 -9.80
C GLY A 111 -1.93 12.13 -10.69
N LEU A 112 -2.03 13.12 -11.59
CA LEU A 112 -3.15 13.25 -12.54
C LEU A 112 -3.29 11.96 -13.38
N GLY A 113 -4.28 11.12 -13.06
CA GLY A 113 -4.59 9.90 -13.81
C GLY A 113 -4.75 8.63 -12.98
N THR A 114 -4.35 8.63 -11.71
CA THR A 114 -4.56 7.46 -10.84
C THR A 114 -6.01 7.39 -10.36
N ALA A 115 -6.64 6.24 -10.57
CA ALA A 115 -8.00 6.00 -10.11
C ALA A 115 -8.02 5.88 -8.57
N CYS A 116 -8.92 6.62 -7.92
CA CYS A 116 -9.20 6.41 -6.51
C CYS A 116 -9.89 5.05 -6.36
N ALA A 117 -9.28 4.13 -5.63
CA ALA A 117 -9.77 2.76 -5.49
C ALA A 117 -10.94 2.69 -4.50
N TRP A 118 -10.95 3.59 -3.50
CA TRP A 118 -12.01 3.67 -2.51
C TRP A 118 -12.16 5.09 -1.94
N GLN A 119 -13.41 5.48 -1.69
CA GLN A 119 -13.85 6.67 -0.96
C GLN A 119 -15.08 6.30 -0.09
N PRO A 120 -15.29 6.97 1.06
CA PRO A 120 -16.40 6.68 1.97
C PRO A 120 -17.79 7.02 1.40
#